data_AF-A0A9E3LFU9-F1
#
_entry.id   AF-A0A9E3LFU9-F1
#
_cell.length_a   1.000
_cell.length_b   1.000
_cell.length_c   1.000
_cell.angle_alpha   90.00
_cell.angle_beta   90.00
_cell.angle_gamma   90.00
#
_symmetry.space_group_name_H-M   'P 1'
#
loop_
_entity.id
_entity.type
_entity.pdbx_description
1 polymer ?
#
loop_
_entity_poly.entity_id
_entity_poly.type
_entity_poly.pdbx_seq_one_letter_code
_entity_poly.pdbx_strand_id
1 'polypeptide(L)'
;MLPILHFSGKFRFSMPGYNNDPRRVGVAFDPDKPREEVLALCRCDPSRYFELDVEAVAHQVSDGGGAPHITGDPLLGLPVRLSGHFPDVSPSAVCSQLHAGRLSVGGSALVAGVRKACQSVVRLNVRSEGFSDETVAGHLDALVDVSSRRQGPTGSRFFSELADADVLRLHLHLNRYNGVDASPPEEPLTGDVFGYLCPVERQVDAEVAPPRRRKLVAHPGLPDQGWAFDTYLAAPPPPRPYPPHWIDIEGFYEVVADGRALAVHYLDFVPYLDRQRTTPPVDHYVVRWQSPTTTVELGEFSGTHEEMARTAGVVVLALPPEVDTSDGGELEVHVVRGGQTVPLVVETAWDLVLEGDRGFALASAGAATISARVYHRNRPVPGHPVHLVGEAANRKSPVVARFTREEAVTDESGRVQVTVQASDLTAMGDVADPVTGGAAGSLAWDRYYGNFLYLKIDNPLRRNPWRQDATEVVELAVRVLHKVEPAEIPAQPSFERDVKPLFAYQVRYFPWLHVREVAGRYVRLFDLEDLEDMRSLAPQVVSRLTLPDHDPLKMPRSRDFPVGGAAVVQRWIDTGMHP
;
A
#
# COMPACT_ATOMS: atom_id res chain seq x y z
N MET A 1 24.98 -12.93 9.12
CA MET A 1 24.58 -11.70 9.83
C MET A 1 23.56 -11.00 8.97
N LEU A 2 22.61 -10.27 9.56
CA LEU A 2 21.53 -9.61 8.80
C LEU A 2 21.79 -8.10 8.82
N PRO A 3 22.54 -7.56 7.84
CA PRO A 3 22.75 -6.12 7.76
C PRO A 3 21.44 -5.44 7.31
N ILE A 4 21.14 -4.31 7.94
CA ILE A 4 19.98 -3.48 7.60
C ILE A 4 20.49 -2.11 7.19
N LEU A 5 20.27 -1.72 5.94
CA LEU A 5 20.58 -0.39 5.43
C LEU A 5 19.38 0.52 5.61
N HIS A 6 19.51 1.56 6.44
CA HIS A 6 18.47 2.55 6.69
C HIS A 6 18.69 3.77 5.80
N PHE A 7 17.61 4.26 5.20
CA PHE A 7 17.63 5.45 4.36
C PHE A 7 16.40 6.31 4.57
N SER A 8 16.56 7.62 4.35
CA SER A 8 15.44 8.55 4.35
C SER A 8 15.64 9.63 3.29
N GLY A 9 14.55 10.30 2.93
CA GLY A 9 14.59 11.37 1.95
C GLY A 9 13.21 11.79 1.50
N LYS A 10 13.09 12.04 0.20
CA LYS A 10 11.88 12.58 -0.42
C LYS A 10 11.32 11.66 -1.48
N PHE A 11 10.00 11.58 -1.55
CA PHE A 11 9.33 11.05 -2.74
C PHE A 11 8.63 12.17 -3.49
N ARG A 12 8.48 11.98 -4.81
CA ARG A 12 7.61 12.75 -5.69
C ARG A 12 6.64 11.77 -6.33
N PHE A 13 5.37 12.13 -6.34
CA PHE A 13 4.33 11.34 -6.93
C PHE A 13 3.48 12.19 -7.88
N SER A 14 3.45 11.80 -9.15
CA SER A 14 2.67 12.43 -10.20
C SER A 14 1.22 11.92 -10.15
N MET A 15 0.49 12.33 -9.11
CA MET A 15 -0.89 11.93 -8.90
C MET A 15 -1.81 12.68 -9.88
N PRO A 16 -2.60 11.99 -10.72
CA PRO A 16 -3.60 12.65 -11.53
C PRO A 16 -4.68 13.28 -10.64
N GLY A 17 -5.09 14.49 -10.99
CA GLY A 17 -6.22 15.16 -10.38
C GLY A 17 -7.50 14.36 -10.60
N TYR A 18 -8.16 13.97 -9.50
CA TYR A 18 -9.35 13.15 -9.59
C TYR A 18 -10.59 13.98 -9.89
N ASN A 19 -11.21 13.68 -11.03
CA ASN A 19 -12.61 13.96 -11.24
C ASN A 19 -13.43 12.67 -11.21
N ASN A 20 -13.30 11.88 -10.13
CA ASN A 20 -13.95 10.58 -9.98
C ASN A 20 -15.45 10.66 -9.63
N ASP A 21 -16.10 11.81 -9.83
CA ASP A 21 -17.56 11.86 -9.74
C ASP A 21 -18.14 11.39 -11.09
N PRO A 22 -18.71 10.17 -11.18
CA PRO A 22 -19.29 9.66 -12.42
C PRO A 22 -20.52 10.47 -12.88
N ARG A 23 -20.96 11.49 -12.13
CA ARG A 23 -21.99 12.45 -12.54
C ARG A 23 -21.44 13.67 -13.27
N ARG A 24 -20.13 13.94 -13.19
CA ARG A 24 -19.50 15.04 -13.92
C ARG A 24 -19.19 14.63 -15.36
N VAL A 25 -19.30 15.60 -16.27
CA VAL A 25 -18.93 15.42 -17.68
C VAL A 25 -17.41 15.22 -17.77
N GLY A 26 -16.98 14.23 -18.55
CA GLY A 26 -15.55 14.03 -18.83
C GLY A 26 -14.97 15.20 -19.60
N VAL A 27 -13.66 15.39 -19.55
CA VAL A 27 -12.97 16.42 -20.34
C VAL A 27 -12.29 15.74 -21.52
N ALA A 28 -12.50 16.22 -22.74
CA ALA A 28 -11.84 15.64 -23.91
C ALA A 28 -10.35 16.02 -23.95
N PHE A 29 -9.55 15.19 -24.62
CA PHE A 29 -8.19 15.57 -25.01
C PHE A 29 -8.25 16.69 -26.06
N ASP A 30 -7.32 17.64 -25.98
CA ASP A 30 -7.26 18.80 -26.88
C ASP A 30 -5.78 19.13 -27.15
N PRO A 31 -5.22 18.75 -28.32
CA PRO A 31 -3.79 18.89 -28.59
C PRO A 31 -3.33 20.36 -28.67
N ASP A 32 -4.27 21.30 -28.86
CA ASP A 32 -3.98 22.73 -28.94
C ASP A 32 -4.12 23.43 -27.58
N LYS A 33 -4.54 22.70 -26.54
CA LYS A 33 -4.66 23.24 -25.19
C LYS A 33 -3.28 23.69 -24.66
N PRO A 34 -3.15 24.93 -24.16
CA PRO A 34 -1.91 25.40 -23.57
C PRO A 34 -1.45 24.51 -22.41
N ARG A 35 -0.13 24.29 -22.30
CA ARG A 35 0.47 23.46 -21.24
C ARG A 35 -0.05 23.81 -19.85
N GLU A 36 -0.12 25.09 -19.52
CA GLU A 36 -0.58 25.57 -18.21
C GLU A 36 -2.03 25.18 -17.92
N GLU A 37 -2.91 25.23 -18.91
CA GLU A 37 -4.30 24.78 -18.77
C GLU A 37 -4.39 23.26 -18.60
N VAL A 38 -3.55 22.50 -19.32
CA VAL A 38 -3.48 21.04 -19.16
C VAL A 38 -3.02 20.67 -17.75
N LEU A 39 -1.98 21.32 -17.23
CA LEU A 39 -1.49 21.10 -15.88
C LEU A 39 -2.55 21.45 -14.83
N ALA A 40 -3.25 22.58 -14.97
CA ALA A 40 -4.32 22.97 -14.06
C ALA A 40 -5.49 21.97 -14.07
N LEU A 41 -5.84 21.46 -15.26
CA LEU A 41 -6.88 20.44 -15.43
C LEU A 41 -6.47 19.10 -14.81
N CYS A 42 -5.27 18.64 -15.11
CA CYS A 42 -4.76 17.32 -14.73
C CYS A 42 -4.18 17.29 -13.32
N ARG A 43 -3.95 18.45 -12.70
CA ARG A 43 -3.26 18.63 -11.40
C ARG A 43 -1.88 17.94 -11.30
N CYS A 44 -1.27 17.64 -12.44
CA CYS A 44 0.10 17.19 -12.61
C CYS A 44 0.44 17.13 -14.11
N ASP A 45 1.71 16.86 -14.44
CA ASP A 45 2.14 16.59 -15.81
C ASP A 45 1.58 15.24 -16.30
N PRO A 46 0.67 15.21 -17.29
CA PRO A 46 0.07 13.97 -17.76
C PRO A 46 1.04 13.02 -18.46
N SER A 47 2.20 13.50 -18.90
CA SER A 47 3.26 12.61 -19.43
C SER A 47 3.91 11.74 -18.35
N ARG A 48 3.67 12.07 -17.08
CA ARG A 48 4.26 11.43 -15.91
C ARG A 48 3.22 10.76 -15.01
N TYR A 49 1.98 10.60 -15.47
CA TYR A 49 0.90 10.02 -14.65
C TYR A 49 1.34 8.74 -13.92
N PHE A 50 1.03 8.71 -12.62
CA PHE A 50 1.31 7.59 -11.71
C PHE A 50 2.79 7.33 -11.42
N GLU A 51 3.73 8.12 -11.96
CA GLU A 51 5.15 7.96 -11.62
C GLU A 51 5.41 8.29 -10.16
N LEU A 52 6.04 7.34 -9.46
CA LEU A 52 6.64 7.53 -8.15
C LEU A 52 8.15 7.58 -8.31
N ASP A 53 8.75 8.67 -7.85
CA ASP A 53 10.20 8.81 -7.71
C ASP A 53 10.56 8.99 -6.24
N VAL A 54 11.59 8.29 -5.80
CA VAL A 54 12.16 8.40 -4.45
C VAL A 54 13.63 8.78 -4.58
N GLU A 55 13.99 9.85 -3.89
CA GLU A 55 15.36 10.33 -3.72
C GLU A 55 15.69 10.34 -2.23
N ALA A 56 16.48 9.36 -1.82
CA ALA A 56 16.88 9.17 -0.44
C ALA A 56 18.39 9.03 -0.29
N VAL A 57 18.84 9.06 0.96
CA VAL A 57 20.24 8.92 1.35
C VAL A 57 20.35 7.86 2.43
N ALA A 58 21.39 7.03 2.35
CA ALA A 58 21.71 6.07 3.40
C ALA A 58 22.27 6.79 4.65
N HIS A 59 21.72 6.49 5.82
CA HIS A 59 22.08 7.16 7.09
C HIS A 59 22.69 6.23 8.14
N GLN A 60 22.33 4.95 8.11
CA GLN A 60 22.78 3.98 9.10
C GLN A 60 22.84 2.59 8.50
N VAL A 61 23.78 1.79 8.97
CA VAL A 61 23.77 0.32 8.80
C VAL A 61 23.63 -0.30 10.18
N SER A 62 22.60 -1.09 10.42
CA SER A 62 22.47 -1.87 11.66
C SER A 62 22.93 -3.31 11.40
N ASP A 63 23.63 -3.90 12.35
CA ASP A 63 24.01 -5.31 12.27
C ASP A 63 22.97 -6.24 12.91
N GLY A 64 23.18 -7.55 12.78
CA GLY A 64 22.28 -8.57 13.33
C GLY A 64 22.22 -8.64 14.86
N GLY A 65 23.00 -7.83 15.58
CA GLY A 65 22.89 -7.63 17.03
C GLY A 65 22.21 -6.30 17.40
N GLY A 66 21.75 -5.52 16.41
CA GLY A 66 21.16 -4.21 16.62
C GLY A 66 22.17 -3.09 16.82
N ALA A 67 23.47 -3.34 16.67
CA ALA A 67 24.46 -2.28 16.82
C ALA A 67 24.39 -1.31 15.61
N PRO A 68 24.20 -0.01 15.84
CA PRO A 68 24.12 0.97 14.77
C PRO A 68 25.51 1.44 14.32
N HIS A 69 25.75 1.44 13.01
CA HIS A 69 26.93 2.03 12.37
C HIS A 69 26.52 3.30 11.64
N ILE A 70 26.80 4.43 12.28
CA ILE A 70 26.42 5.78 11.82
C ILE A 70 27.60 6.60 11.29
N THR A 71 28.82 6.08 11.41
CA THR A 71 30.05 6.65 10.84
C THR A 71 30.96 5.53 10.32
N GLY A 72 31.86 5.88 9.40
CA GLY A 72 32.91 4.96 8.92
C GLY A 72 32.49 3.95 7.85
N ASP A 73 31.19 3.73 7.61
CA ASP A 73 30.74 2.93 6.46
C ASP A 73 30.65 3.82 5.19
N PRO A 74 31.36 3.47 4.10
CA PRO A 74 31.38 4.26 2.87
C PRO A 74 30.06 4.27 2.09
N LEU A 75 29.04 3.49 2.51
CA LEU A 75 27.67 3.65 2.00
C LEU A 75 26.94 4.87 2.56
N LEU A 76 27.33 5.35 3.74
CA LEU A 76 26.62 6.44 4.39
C LEU A 76 26.77 7.73 3.57
N GLY A 77 25.68 8.47 3.41
CA GLY A 77 25.62 9.64 2.54
C GLY A 77 25.44 9.32 1.05
N LEU A 78 25.50 8.06 0.64
CA LEU A 78 25.26 7.69 -0.76
C LEU A 78 23.77 7.67 -1.11
N PRO A 79 23.42 7.96 -2.38
CA PRO A 79 22.03 8.03 -2.80
C PRO A 79 21.39 6.63 -2.87
N VAL A 80 20.14 6.57 -2.42
CA VAL A 80 19.20 5.48 -2.64
C VAL A 80 18.07 6.03 -3.51
N ARG A 81 17.87 5.46 -4.70
CA ARG A 81 16.81 5.89 -5.62
C ARG A 81 15.87 4.74 -5.94
N LEU A 82 14.58 5.02 -5.91
CA LEU A 82 13.54 4.12 -6.37
C LEU A 82 12.66 4.86 -7.38
N SER A 83 12.40 4.28 -8.53
CA SER A 83 11.37 4.75 -9.46
C SER A 83 10.37 3.64 -9.73
N GLY A 84 9.12 3.97 -10.02
CA GLY A 84 8.09 3.00 -10.36
C GLY A 84 6.75 3.66 -10.67
N HIS A 85 5.69 2.87 -10.77
CA HIS A 85 4.34 3.37 -10.99
C HIS A 85 3.41 3.00 -9.84
N PHE A 86 2.52 3.93 -9.47
CA PHE A 86 1.39 3.74 -8.56
C PHE A 86 0.05 3.97 -9.29
N PRO A 87 -0.40 3.05 -10.16
CA PRO A 87 -1.59 3.28 -10.97
C PRO A 87 -2.89 3.11 -10.19
N ASP A 88 -2.92 2.38 -9.07
CA ASP A 88 -4.12 2.11 -8.27
C ASP A 88 -4.41 3.16 -7.20
N VAL A 89 -4.16 4.41 -7.53
CA VAL A 89 -4.52 5.52 -6.67
C VAL A 89 -5.94 6.00 -7.01
N SER A 90 -6.75 6.10 -5.97
CA SER A 90 -8.11 6.65 -5.92
C SER A 90 -8.09 7.61 -4.73
N PRO A 91 -8.97 8.63 -4.64
CA PRO A 91 -9.18 9.40 -3.41
C PRO A 91 -9.73 8.54 -2.23
N SER A 92 -9.71 7.21 -2.37
CA SER A 92 -10.03 6.21 -1.36
C SER A 92 -9.00 5.07 -1.34
N ALA A 93 -7.81 5.24 -1.95
CA ALA A 93 -6.79 4.19 -2.09
C ALA A 93 -6.01 3.93 -0.81
N VAL A 94 -6.72 3.40 0.18
CA VAL A 94 -6.14 2.47 1.12
C VAL A 94 -5.78 1.22 0.32
N CYS A 95 -4.49 0.88 0.26
CA CYS A 95 -3.90 -0.24 -0.50
C CYS A 95 -3.46 0.04 -1.97
N SER A 96 -2.82 1.19 -2.22
CA SER A 96 -2.09 1.43 -3.49
C SER A 96 -1.02 0.35 -3.78
N GLN A 97 -0.71 0.09 -5.04
CA GLN A 97 0.25 -0.95 -5.44
C GLN A 97 1.42 -0.35 -6.23
N LEU A 98 2.67 -0.60 -5.81
CA LEU A 98 3.89 -0.27 -6.56
C LEU A 98 4.11 -1.29 -7.67
N HIS A 99 4.33 -0.79 -8.87
CA HIS A 99 4.60 -1.57 -10.06
C HIS A 99 5.88 -1.12 -10.75
N ALA A 100 6.47 -2.05 -11.50
CA ALA A 100 7.67 -1.83 -12.31
C ALA A 100 8.77 -1.07 -11.56
N GLY A 101 8.94 -1.37 -10.27
CA GLY A 101 9.83 -0.61 -9.43
C GLY A 101 11.29 -0.93 -9.76
N ARG A 102 12.15 0.08 -9.76
CA ARG A 102 13.59 -0.05 -9.97
C ARG A 102 14.33 0.66 -8.84
N LEU A 103 15.14 -0.10 -8.11
CA LEU A 103 15.95 0.39 -7.01
C LEU A 103 17.41 0.53 -7.43
N SER A 104 18.07 1.58 -6.96
CA SER A 104 19.53 1.72 -7.01
C SER A 104 20.08 2.27 -5.70
N VAL A 105 21.22 1.75 -5.27
CA VAL A 105 21.96 2.20 -4.07
C VAL A 105 23.38 2.54 -4.47
N GLY A 106 23.90 3.67 -3.99
CA GLY A 106 25.25 4.14 -4.34
C GLY A 106 25.39 4.46 -5.83
N GLY A 107 24.32 4.95 -6.46
CA GLY A 107 24.22 5.23 -7.89
C GLY A 107 24.10 3.98 -8.76
N SER A 108 25.02 3.03 -8.63
CA SER A 108 24.98 1.73 -9.35
C SER A 108 25.67 0.58 -8.61
N ALA A 109 26.06 0.78 -7.35
CA ALA A 109 26.71 -0.27 -6.56
C ALA A 109 25.79 -1.48 -6.39
N LEU A 110 24.50 -1.23 -6.14
CA LEU A 110 23.43 -2.20 -6.22
C LEU A 110 22.34 -1.67 -7.13
N VAL A 111 21.88 -2.49 -8.08
CA VAL A 111 20.71 -2.24 -8.90
C VAL A 111 19.79 -3.46 -8.77
N ALA A 112 18.50 -3.20 -8.60
CA ALA A 112 17.54 -4.24 -8.38
C ALA A 112 16.15 -3.91 -8.93
N GLY A 113 15.42 -4.94 -9.34
CA GLY A 113 14.00 -4.84 -9.68
C GLY A 113 13.16 -5.00 -8.41
N VAL A 114 12.18 -4.14 -8.21
CA VAL A 114 11.25 -4.23 -7.08
C VAL A 114 10.02 -4.96 -7.57
N ARG A 115 9.71 -6.08 -6.93
CA ARG A 115 8.46 -6.81 -7.19
C ARG A 115 7.27 -5.94 -6.77
N LYS A 116 6.07 -6.37 -7.15
CA LYS A 116 4.83 -5.72 -6.73
C LYS A 116 4.84 -5.47 -5.21
N ALA A 117 4.63 -4.22 -4.80
CA ALA A 117 4.52 -3.84 -3.40
C ALA A 117 3.10 -3.41 -3.09
N CYS A 118 2.46 -3.99 -2.09
CA CYS A 118 1.12 -3.60 -1.68
C CYS A 118 1.21 -2.65 -0.48
N GLN A 119 0.55 -1.51 -0.58
CA GLN A 119 0.47 -0.55 0.51
C GLN A 119 -0.37 -1.14 1.67
N SER A 120 0.07 -0.92 2.89
CA SER A 120 -0.67 -1.23 4.11
C SER A 120 -1.98 -0.45 4.18
N VAL A 121 -2.77 -0.71 5.23
CA VAL A 121 -3.79 0.26 5.63
C VAL A 121 -3.08 1.57 5.98
N VAL A 122 -3.68 2.65 5.49
CA VAL A 122 -3.18 4.01 5.62
C VAL A 122 -3.60 4.56 6.98
N ARG A 123 -2.68 5.23 7.69
CA ARG A 123 -2.87 5.72 9.06
C ARG A 123 -2.64 7.23 9.15
N LEU A 124 -3.29 7.87 10.11
CA LEU A 124 -2.99 9.26 10.44
C LEU A 124 -1.63 9.36 11.13
N ASN A 125 -0.68 10.03 10.48
CA ASN A 125 0.63 10.27 11.08
C ASN A 125 0.75 11.71 11.63
N VAL A 126 -0.12 12.65 11.20
CA VAL A 126 -0.12 14.05 11.67
C VAL A 126 -1.41 14.39 12.44
N ARG A 127 -1.30 14.85 13.69
CA ARG A 127 -2.45 14.99 14.62
C ARG A 127 -3.21 16.32 14.58
N SER A 128 -2.56 17.46 14.30
CA SER A 128 -3.14 18.80 14.54
C SER A 128 -4.24 19.27 13.58
N GLU A 129 -4.47 18.62 12.44
CA GLU A 129 -5.34 19.17 11.39
C GLU A 129 -6.60 18.36 11.06
N GLY A 130 -6.88 17.30 11.82
CA GLY A 130 -7.92 16.35 11.43
C GLY A 130 -7.51 15.48 10.23
N PHE A 131 -8.44 14.66 9.75
CA PHE A 131 -8.17 13.75 8.62
C PHE A 131 -8.28 14.52 7.29
N SER A 132 -7.16 14.63 6.57
CA SER A 132 -7.11 14.98 5.14
C SER A 132 -6.18 13.98 4.44
N ASP A 133 -6.35 13.79 3.13
CA ASP A 133 -5.45 12.93 2.34
C ASP A 133 -3.97 13.38 2.40
N GLU A 134 -3.69 14.56 2.95
CA GLU A 134 -2.33 15.08 3.18
C GLU A 134 -1.67 14.56 4.47
N THR A 135 -2.47 14.20 5.48
CA THR A 135 -2.00 13.78 6.81
C THR A 135 -1.83 12.28 6.98
N VAL A 136 -2.12 11.54 5.91
CA VAL A 136 -2.07 10.09 5.90
C VAL A 136 -0.70 9.54 5.49
N ALA A 137 -0.33 8.41 6.06
CA ALA A 137 0.88 7.67 5.74
C ALA A 137 0.57 6.19 5.50
N GLY A 138 1.41 5.53 4.71
CA GLY A 138 1.27 4.10 4.44
C GLY A 138 2.61 3.42 4.23
N HIS A 139 2.66 2.15 4.59
CA HIS A 139 3.83 1.30 4.41
C HIS A 139 3.72 0.54 3.11
N LEU A 140 4.85 0.25 2.48
CA LEU A 140 4.95 -0.68 1.38
C LEU A 140 6.05 -1.69 1.67
N ASP A 141 5.74 -2.93 1.36
CA ASP A 141 6.70 -4.03 1.46
C ASP A 141 6.83 -4.72 0.14
N ALA A 142 8.08 -4.94 -0.24
CA ALA A 142 8.43 -5.56 -1.49
C ALA A 142 9.59 -6.51 -1.31
N LEU A 143 9.57 -7.57 -2.10
CA LEU A 143 10.79 -8.29 -2.43
C LEU A 143 11.50 -7.57 -3.57
N VAL A 144 12.81 -7.62 -3.55
CA VAL A 144 13.68 -6.92 -4.47
C VAL A 144 14.68 -7.91 -5.06
N ASP A 145 14.60 -8.12 -6.37
CA ASP A 145 15.47 -9.02 -7.12
C ASP A 145 16.73 -8.28 -7.54
N VAL A 146 17.87 -8.68 -6.97
CA VAL A 146 19.15 -8.04 -7.23
C VAL A 146 19.63 -8.40 -8.63
N SER A 147 19.57 -7.45 -9.56
CA SER A 147 19.92 -7.68 -10.96
C SER A 147 21.39 -7.41 -11.26
N SER A 148 22.03 -6.54 -10.48
CA SER A 148 23.46 -6.25 -10.61
C SER A 148 24.04 -5.81 -9.28
N ARG A 149 25.15 -6.44 -8.90
CA ARG A 149 26.05 -5.97 -7.83
C ARG A 149 27.39 -5.62 -8.47
N ARG A 150 27.72 -4.33 -8.48
CA ARG A 150 29.10 -3.93 -8.76
C ARG A 150 29.91 -4.11 -7.47
N GLN A 151 31.24 -4.04 -7.54
CA GLN A 151 32.02 -3.90 -6.31
C GLN A 151 31.44 -2.70 -5.55
N GLY A 152 30.78 -2.99 -4.42
CA GLY A 152 30.28 -1.97 -3.52
C GLY A 152 31.44 -1.13 -2.99
N PRO A 153 31.17 0.01 -2.35
CA PRO A 153 32.23 0.82 -1.80
C PRO A 153 33.12 -0.03 -0.87
N THR A 154 34.43 -0.06 -1.14
CA THR A 154 35.39 -0.89 -0.40
C THR A 154 35.32 -0.59 1.09
N GLY A 155 35.12 -1.63 1.91
CA GLY A 155 34.98 -1.49 3.36
C GLY A 155 33.55 -1.24 3.85
N SER A 156 32.54 -1.25 2.96
CA SER A 156 31.14 -1.22 3.40
C SER A 156 30.74 -2.52 4.08
N ARG A 157 30.26 -2.39 5.32
CA ARG A 157 29.79 -3.51 6.13
C ARG A 157 28.54 -4.13 5.50
N PHE A 158 27.58 -3.31 5.10
CA PHE A 158 26.36 -3.79 4.43
C PHE A 158 26.71 -4.68 3.23
N PHE A 159 27.54 -4.22 2.29
CA PHE A 159 27.92 -5.03 1.13
C PHE A 159 28.73 -6.28 1.48
N SER A 160 29.60 -6.21 2.48
CA SER A 160 30.36 -7.38 2.94
C SER A 160 29.48 -8.45 3.58
N GLU A 161 28.42 -8.04 4.30
CA GLU A 161 27.53 -8.95 5.01
C GLU A 161 26.30 -9.37 4.20
N LEU A 162 25.94 -8.60 3.16
CA LEU A 162 24.87 -8.93 2.22
C LEU A 162 25.11 -10.30 1.54
N ALA A 163 26.37 -10.71 1.44
CA ALA A 163 26.81 -11.94 0.79
C ALA A 163 26.21 -12.10 -0.62
N ASP A 164 25.97 -13.34 -1.06
CA ASP A 164 25.34 -13.69 -2.34
C ASP A 164 23.80 -13.63 -2.29
N ALA A 165 23.18 -12.82 -1.42
CA ALA A 165 21.72 -12.79 -1.26
C ALA A 165 21.00 -12.21 -2.49
N ASP A 166 20.51 -13.03 -3.42
CA ASP A 166 19.93 -12.53 -4.69
C ASP A 166 18.57 -11.82 -4.53
N VAL A 167 17.94 -11.97 -3.36
CA VAL A 167 16.68 -11.32 -3.03
C VAL A 167 16.82 -10.56 -1.72
N LEU A 168 16.45 -9.29 -1.76
CA LEU A 168 16.35 -8.42 -0.59
C LEU A 168 14.89 -8.14 -0.28
N ARG A 169 14.66 -7.68 0.94
CA ARG A 169 13.41 -7.06 1.33
C ARG A 169 13.60 -5.55 1.37
N LEU A 170 12.61 -4.85 0.84
CA LEU A 170 12.45 -3.42 0.92
C LEU A 170 11.20 -3.12 1.75
N HIS A 171 11.38 -2.27 2.76
CA HIS A 171 10.30 -1.60 3.45
C HIS A 171 10.36 -0.11 3.17
N LEU A 172 9.22 0.51 2.91
CA LEU A 172 9.06 1.95 2.74
C LEU A 172 7.88 2.44 3.56
N HIS A 173 8.07 3.54 4.25
CA HIS A 173 7.01 4.33 4.85
C HIS A 173 6.94 5.66 4.11
N LEU A 174 5.87 5.85 3.33
CA LEU A 174 5.59 7.11 2.65
C LEU A 174 4.77 7.98 3.60
N ASN A 175 5.35 9.09 4.01
CA ASN A 175 4.75 10.04 4.94
C ASN A 175 4.47 11.37 4.25
N ARG A 176 3.31 11.96 4.55
CA ARG A 176 2.92 13.34 4.22
C ARG A 176 2.88 13.64 2.72
N TYR A 177 1.69 13.79 2.15
CA TYR A 177 1.54 14.39 0.82
C TYR A 177 1.51 15.92 0.96
N ASN A 178 2.63 16.59 0.70
CA ASN A 178 2.63 18.04 0.54
C ASN A 178 2.02 18.40 -0.81
N GLY A 179 1.06 19.32 -0.81
CA GLY A 179 0.74 20.12 -1.99
C GLY A 179 -0.72 20.09 -2.46
N VAL A 180 -1.70 19.67 -1.67
CA VAL A 180 -3.11 19.75 -2.08
C VAL A 180 -3.66 21.16 -1.91
N ASP A 181 -3.21 21.92 -0.90
CA ASP A 181 -3.80 23.24 -0.58
C ASP A 181 -2.86 24.48 -0.68
N ALA A 182 -1.54 24.32 -0.87
CA ALA A 182 -0.58 25.45 -0.85
C ALA A 182 0.50 25.46 -1.94
N SER A 183 0.72 24.36 -2.64
CA SER A 183 1.56 24.33 -3.84
C SER A 183 0.69 24.62 -5.06
N PRO A 184 1.21 25.30 -6.08
CA PRO A 184 0.45 25.49 -7.30
C PRO A 184 0.19 24.11 -7.96
N PRO A 185 -0.97 23.90 -8.60
CA PRO A 185 -1.48 22.59 -9.03
C PRO A 185 -0.56 21.81 -10.00
N GLU A 186 0.48 22.44 -10.52
CA GLU A 186 1.53 21.85 -11.34
C GLU A 186 2.63 21.10 -10.56
N GLU A 187 2.76 21.30 -9.24
CA GLU A 187 3.80 20.61 -8.47
C GLU A 187 3.38 19.17 -8.11
N PRO A 188 4.25 18.17 -8.33
CA PRO A 188 3.96 16.79 -7.94
C PRO A 188 3.75 16.70 -6.43
N LEU A 189 2.94 15.75 -5.98
CA LEU A 189 2.83 15.49 -4.55
C LEU A 189 4.20 15.10 -4.02
N THR A 190 4.67 15.80 -2.98
CA THR A 190 5.97 15.50 -2.39
C THR A 190 5.83 15.11 -0.94
N GLY A 191 6.61 14.13 -0.52
CA GLY A 191 6.56 13.68 0.86
C GLY A 191 7.88 13.16 1.36
N ASP A 192 7.86 12.75 2.62
CA ASP A 192 9.00 12.09 3.25
C ASP A 192 8.92 10.60 3.02
N VAL A 193 10.08 10.00 2.75
CA VAL A 193 10.21 8.55 2.72
C VAL A 193 11.19 8.13 3.80
N PHE A 194 10.82 7.09 4.52
CA PHE A 194 11.69 6.36 5.42
C PHE A 194 11.70 4.91 4.94
N GLY A 195 12.86 4.30 4.76
CA GLY A 195 12.90 2.92 4.34
C GLY A 195 14.17 2.19 4.75
N TYR A 196 14.12 0.88 4.61
CA TYR A 196 15.29 0.06 4.81
C TYR A 196 15.36 -1.13 3.85
N LEU A 197 16.58 -1.62 3.64
CA LEU A 197 16.88 -2.84 2.91
C LEU A 197 17.54 -3.85 3.82
N CYS A 198 17.10 -5.10 3.77
CA CYS A 198 17.77 -6.20 4.44
C CYS A 198 17.67 -7.49 3.61
N PRO A 199 18.58 -8.47 3.81
CA PRO A 199 18.41 -9.81 3.26
C PRO A 199 17.06 -10.42 3.65
N VAL A 200 16.47 -11.20 2.75
CA VAL A 200 15.33 -12.06 3.12
C VAL A 200 15.87 -13.19 4.00
N GLU A 201 15.40 -13.27 5.24
CA GLU A 201 15.65 -14.45 6.07
C GLU A 201 15.06 -15.69 5.38
N ARG A 202 15.79 -16.81 5.42
CA ARG A 202 15.26 -18.08 4.94
C ARG A 202 14.08 -18.44 5.82
N GLN A 203 12.86 -18.25 5.32
CA GLN A 203 11.68 -18.79 5.98
C GLN A 203 11.83 -20.31 6.00
N VAL A 204 11.78 -20.89 7.19
CA VAL A 204 11.47 -22.30 7.32
C VAL A 204 10.01 -22.41 6.90
N ASP A 205 9.74 -23.07 5.78
CA ASP A 205 8.40 -23.44 5.32
C ASP A 205 7.75 -24.36 6.37
N ALA A 206 7.28 -23.77 7.46
CA ALA A 206 6.50 -24.46 8.46
C ALA A 206 5.05 -23.99 8.29
N GLU A 207 4.14 -24.94 8.07
CA GLU A 207 2.69 -24.71 8.10
C GLU A 207 2.20 -24.07 9.42
N VAL A 208 3.07 -23.94 10.43
CA VAL A 208 2.78 -23.42 11.79
C VAL A 208 3.69 -22.23 12.17
N ALA A 209 4.35 -21.57 11.21
CA ALA A 209 5.25 -20.46 11.52
C ALA A 209 4.50 -19.29 12.22
N PRO A 210 5.12 -18.62 13.22
CA PRO A 210 4.53 -17.44 13.85
C PRO A 210 4.39 -16.29 12.84
N PRO A 211 3.53 -15.30 13.11
CA PRO A 211 3.41 -14.15 12.23
C PRO A 211 4.76 -13.43 12.17
N ARG A 212 5.24 -13.19 10.93
CA ARG A 212 6.52 -12.50 10.70
C ARG A 212 6.51 -11.09 11.29
N ARG A 213 5.35 -10.43 11.23
CA ARG A 213 5.09 -9.13 11.81
C ARG A 213 4.13 -9.30 12.95
N ARG A 214 4.60 -9.02 14.14
CA ARG A 214 3.81 -9.07 15.35
C ARG A 214 3.25 -7.70 15.60
N LYS A 215 1.93 -7.64 15.75
CA LYS A 215 1.19 -6.39 15.78
C LYS A 215 1.22 -5.77 17.18
N LEU A 216 1.43 -4.46 17.21
CA LEU A 216 1.34 -3.62 18.39
C LEU A 216 0.04 -2.79 18.32
N VAL A 217 -0.64 -2.64 19.44
CA VAL A 217 -1.89 -1.87 19.59
C VAL A 217 -1.80 -0.96 20.81
N ALA A 218 -2.68 0.03 20.93
CA ALA A 218 -2.75 0.89 22.11
C ALA A 218 -2.81 0.07 23.41
N HIS A 219 -1.92 0.37 24.35
CA HIS A 219 -1.83 -0.38 25.60
C HIS A 219 -3.10 -0.15 26.47
N PRO A 220 -3.74 -1.20 27.04
CA PRO A 220 -4.95 -1.06 27.86
C PRO A 220 -4.80 -0.18 29.10
N GLY A 221 -3.59 -0.07 29.62
CA GLY A 221 -3.18 0.81 30.71
C GLY A 221 -2.84 2.26 30.31
N LEU A 222 -2.92 2.63 29.03
CA LEU A 222 -2.80 4.04 28.62
C LEU A 222 -3.99 4.83 29.22
N PRO A 223 -3.77 5.96 29.89
CA PRO A 223 -4.87 6.75 30.45
C PRO A 223 -5.86 7.24 29.39
N ASP A 224 -7.14 7.35 29.75
CA ASP A 224 -8.20 7.88 28.86
C ASP A 224 -8.25 9.42 28.82
N GLN A 225 -7.32 10.08 29.52
CA GLN A 225 -7.21 11.53 29.62
C GLN A 225 -5.79 11.95 30.01
N GLY A 226 -5.47 13.23 29.77
CA GLY A 226 -4.18 13.82 30.11
C GLY A 226 -3.18 13.73 28.96
N TRP A 227 -1.95 14.19 29.21
CA TRP A 227 -1.01 14.51 28.13
C TRP A 227 -0.73 13.35 27.16
N ALA A 228 -0.64 12.11 27.65
CA ALA A 228 -0.37 10.95 26.79
C ALA A 228 -1.58 10.66 25.89
N PHE A 229 -2.79 10.68 26.44
CA PHE A 229 -4.02 10.58 25.65
C PHE A 229 -4.10 11.69 24.61
N ASP A 230 -3.91 12.94 25.03
CA ASP A 230 -4.00 14.13 24.17
C ASP A 230 -2.99 14.11 23.02
N THR A 231 -1.83 13.49 23.24
CA THR A 231 -0.75 13.41 22.25
C THR A 231 -0.95 12.26 21.27
N TYR A 232 -1.35 11.07 21.76
CA TYR A 232 -1.31 9.83 20.98
C TYR A 232 -2.70 9.35 20.52
N LEU A 233 -3.77 9.64 21.25
CA LEU A 233 -5.12 9.12 20.96
C LEU A 233 -6.16 10.21 20.65
N ALA A 234 -5.99 11.43 21.13
CA ALA A 234 -6.95 12.51 20.90
C ALA A 234 -6.88 13.02 19.44
N ALA A 235 -7.56 12.32 18.54
CA ALA A 235 -7.92 12.84 17.24
C ALA A 235 -9.44 13.11 17.21
N PRO A 236 -9.90 14.25 16.65
CA PRO A 236 -11.32 14.45 16.43
C PRO A 236 -11.86 13.30 15.56
N PRO A 237 -13.03 12.72 15.91
CA PRO A 237 -13.60 11.62 15.14
C PRO A 237 -13.83 12.10 13.70
N PRO A 238 -13.41 11.34 12.68
CA PRO A 238 -13.61 11.74 11.30
C PRO A 238 -15.10 11.84 10.99
N PRO A 239 -15.54 12.77 10.12
CA PRO A 239 -16.89 12.71 9.58
C PRO A 239 -17.07 11.34 8.90
N ARG A 240 -18.07 10.56 9.32
CA ARG A 240 -18.42 9.24 8.76
C ARG A 240 -18.36 9.30 7.21
N PRO A 241 -17.72 8.34 6.53
CA PRO A 241 -17.91 6.90 6.73
C PRO A 241 -16.61 6.10 6.96
N TYR A 242 -15.54 6.74 7.44
CA TYR A 242 -14.23 6.08 7.56
C TYR A 242 -14.21 4.96 8.62
N PRO A 243 -13.51 3.83 8.37
CA PRO A 243 -13.33 2.78 9.34
C PRO A 243 -12.64 3.29 10.62
N PRO A 244 -13.22 3.07 11.81
CA PRO A 244 -12.69 3.60 13.08
C PRO A 244 -11.31 3.08 13.48
N HIS A 245 -10.82 1.99 12.88
CA HIS A 245 -9.48 1.52 13.19
C HIS A 245 -8.42 2.54 12.74
N TRP A 246 -8.66 3.33 11.68
CA TRP A 246 -7.69 4.27 11.09
C TRP A 246 -7.20 5.39 12.02
N ILE A 247 -7.85 5.61 13.16
CA ILE A 247 -7.52 6.66 14.14
C ILE A 247 -6.77 6.18 15.38
N ASP A 248 -6.77 4.86 15.65
CA ASP A 248 -6.05 4.27 16.79
C ASP A 248 -4.55 4.10 16.49
N ILE A 249 -3.72 4.05 17.53
CA ILE A 249 -2.30 3.74 17.37
C ILE A 249 -2.13 2.24 17.14
N GLU A 250 -1.43 1.91 16.06
CA GLU A 250 -0.97 0.56 15.78
C GLU A 250 0.52 0.61 15.48
N GLY A 251 1.17 -0.54 15.46
CA GLY A 251 2.51 -0.69 14.97
C GLY A 251 2.80 -2.14 14.74
N PHE A 252 4.04 -2.45 14.43
CA PHE A 252 4.48 -3.83 14.40
C PHE A 252 5.97 -3.92 14.70
N TYR A 253 6.37 -5.12 15.08
CA TYR A 253 7.77 -5.48 15.19
C TYR A 253 8.03 -6.82 14.53
N GLU A 254 9.29 -7.09 14.27
CA GLU A 254 9.74 -8.33 13.69
C GLU A 254 10.87 -8.91 14.53
N VAL A 255 10.84 -10.23 14.71
CA VAL A 255 11.99 -10.97 15.25
C VAL A 255 12.94 -11.23 14.08
N VAL A 256 14.18 -10.79 14.20
CA VAL A 256 15.19 -10.84 13.12
C VAL A 256 16.50 -11.46 13.60
N ALA A 257 17.42 -11.69 12.67
CA ALA A 257 18.75 -12.24 12.87
C ALA A 257 18.76 -13.60 13.58
N ASP A 258 17.85 -14.49 13.17
CA ASP A 258 17.63 -15.82 13.74
C ASP A 258 17.22 -15.77 15.22
N GLY A 259 16.35 -14.83 15.59
CA GLY A 259 15.85 -14.71 16.96
C GLY A 259 16.77 -13.95 17.91
N ARG A 260 17.78 -13.23 17.40
CA ARG A 260 18.76 -12.51 18.24
C ARG A 260 18.51 -11.01 18.33
N ALA A 261 17.58 -10.49 17.56
CA ALA A 261 17.21 -9.08 17.59
C ALA A 261 15.74 -8.87 17.26
N LEU A 262 15.24 -7.69 17.59
CA LEU A 262 13.90 -7.20 17.29
C LEU A 262 14.02 -5.92 16.46
N ALA A 263 13.25 -5.81 15.38
CA ALA A 263 13.10 -4.57 14.63
C ALA A 263 11.72 -3.98 14.93
N VAL A 264 11.66 -2.89 15.69
CA VAL A 264 10.40 -2.21 16.06
C VAL A 264 10.17 -1.05 15.11
N HIS A 265 9.04 -1.09 14.38
CA HIS A 265 8.62 -0.03 13.47
C HIS A 265 7.75 0.97 14.21
N TYR A 266 8.28 2.17 14.46
CA TYR A 266 7.66 3.12 15.38
C TYR A 266 7.03 4.34 14.72
N LEU A 267 7.08 4.45 13.38
CA LEU A 267 6.45 5.56 12.64
C LEU A 267 4.92 5.57 12.71
N ASP A 268 4.29 4.44 13.06
CA ASP A 268 2.82 4.35 13.16
C ASP A 268 2.27 4.83 14.50
N PHE A 269 3.04 4.69 15.57
CA PHE A 269 2.60 5.04 16.92
C PHE A 269 3.35 6.23 17.53
N VAL A 270 4.41 6.71 16.89
CA VAL A 270 5.04 8.00 17.18
C VAL A 270 4.59 9.03 16.12
N PRO A 271 3.57 9.86 16.42
CA PRO A 271 3.02 10.78 15.44
C PRO A 271 3.90 12.02 15.26
N TYR A 272 3.72 12.71 14.15
CA TYR A 272 4.02 14.14 14.07
C TYR A 272 2.86 14.96 14.65
N LEU A 273 3.21 15.96 15.45
CA LEU A 273 2.23 16.88 16.03
C LEU A 273 1.76 17.92 15.01
N ASP A 274 2.59 18.24 14.01
CA ASP A 274 2.30 19.25 12.99
C ASP A 274 3.05 19.01 11.67
N ARG A 275 2.74 19.84 10.66
CA ARG A 275 3.42 19.84 9.36
C ARG A 275 4.89 20.29 9.43
N GLN A 276 5.36 20.84 10.55
CA GLN A 276 6.77 21.19 10.75
C GLN A 276 7.58 19.99 11.26
N ARG A 277 6.94 18.82 11.39
CA ARG A 277 7.53 17.58 11.93
C ARG A 277 7.93 17.72 13.39
N THR A 278 7.21 18.56 14.13
CA THR A 278 7.34 18.58 15.58
C THR A 278 6.92 17.22 16.11
N THR A 279 7.79 16.57 16.87
CA THR A 279 7.50 15.29 17.53
C THR A 279 6.98 15.53 18.95
N PRO A 280 6.34 14.52 19.59
CA PRO A 280 5.96 14.58 20.99
C PRO A 280 7.09 15.10 21.90
N PRO A 281 6.82 16.05 22.81
CA PRO A 281 7.82 16.58 23.74
C PRO A 281 8.01 15.61 24.93
N VAL A 282 8.59 14.46 24.63
CA VAL A 282 8.89 13.36 25.56
C VAL A 282 10.39 13.16 25.65
N ASP A 283 10.86 12.53 26.72
CA ASP A 283 12.29 12.33 26.96
C ASP A 283 12.83 11.21 26.04
N HIS A 284 12.15 10.06 26.04
CA HIS A 284 12.44 8.90 25.20
C HIS A 284 11.30 7.87 25.31
N TYR A 285 11.43 6.79 24.56
CA TYR A 285 10.59 5.60 24.56
C TYR A 285 11.43 4.42 25.02
N VAL A 286 10.86 3.55 25.84
CA VAL A 286 11.51 2.37 26.38
C VAL A 286 10.81 1.13 25.84
N VAL A 287 11.58 0.21 25.26
CA VAL A 287 11.07 -1.07 24.75
C VAL A 287 11.34 -2.14 25.78
N ARG A 288 10.28 -2.85 26.19
CA ARG A 288 10.34 -3.90 27.19
C ARG A 288 9.76 -5.19 26.65
N TRP A 289 10.37 -6.29 27.03
CA TRP A 289 9.76 -7.61 26.93
C TRP A 289 9.15 -7.95 28.28
N GLN A 290 7.86 -8.28 28.29
CA GLN A 290 7.14 -8.66 29.49
C GLN A 290 6.73 -10.12 29.41
N SER A 291 6.99 -10.88 30.47
CA SER A 291 6.53 -12.25 30.66
C SER A 291 5.92 -12.40 32.06
N PRO A 292 5.19 -13.48 32.37
CA PRO A 292 4.56 -13.67 33.68
C PRO A 292 5.53 -13.61 34.86
N THR A 293 6.81 -13.89 34.63
CA THR A 293 7.84 -14.00 35.68
C THR A 293 8.95 -12.97 35.57
N THR A 294 9.06 -12.24 34.45
CA THR A 294 10.22 -11.41 34.15
C THR A 294 9.85 -10.26 33.23
N THR A 295 10.34 -9.07 33.55
CA THR A 295 10.35 -7.90 32.66
C THR A 295 11.80 -7.61 32.30
N VAL A 296 12.09 -7.54 31.01
CA VAL A 296 13.42 -7.24 30.47
C VAL A 296 13.35 -5.94 29.68
N GLU A 297 14.18 -4.97 30.04
CA GLU A 297 14.35 -3.78 29.23
C GLU A 297 15.31 -4.07 28.08
N LEU A 298 14.82 -3.93 26.85
CA LEU A 298 15.56 -4.28 25.65
C LEU A 298 16.36 -3.10 25.11
N GLY A 299 15.87 -1.88 25.34
CA GLY A 299 16.54 -0.65 24.97
C GLY A 299 15.58 0.53 24.88
N GLU A 300 16.09 1.63 24.35
CA GLU A 300 15.40 2.92 24.27
C GLU A 300 15.61 3.61 22.92
N PHE A 301 14.71 4.54 22.58
CA PHE A 301 14.84 5.44 21.43
C PHE A 301 14.18 6.80 21.74
N SER A 302 14.64 7.89 21.14
CA SER A 302 14.13 9.25 21.41
C SER A 302 12.84 9.60 20.67
N GLY A 303 12.60 8.99 19.49
CA GLY A 303 11.47 9.31 18.61
C GLY A 303 11.49 10.73 18.04
N THR A 304 12.63 11.41 18.06
CA THR A 304 12.82 12.72 17.43
C THR A 304 12.82 12.61 15.90
N HIS A 305 12.51 13.70 15.19
CA HIS A 305 12.56 13.71 13.72
C HIS A 305 13.96 13.39 13.17
N GLU A 306 15.02 13.84 13.84
CA GLU A 306 16.41 13.51 13.47
C GLU A 306 16.67 12.01 13.59
N GLU A 307 16.22 11.38 14.68
CA GLU A 307 16.34 9.95 14.85
C GLU A 307 15.51 9.18 13.82
N MET A 308 14.24 9.56 13.59
CA MET A 308 13.40 8.95 12.55
C MET A 308 14.06 8.98 11.18
N ALA A 309 14.68 10.10 10.79
CA ALA A 309 15.40 10.21 9.53
C ALA A 309 16.63 9.29 9.48
N ARG A 310 17.38 9.18 10.59
CA ARG A 310 18.56 8.34 10.68
C ARG A 310 18.25 6.84 10.66
N THR A 311 17.27 6.42 11.44
CA THR A 311 16.90 5.01 11.64
C THR A 311 15.85 4.53 10.65
N ALA A 312 15.37 5.42 9.77
CA ALA A 312 14.20 5.19 8.94
C ALA A 312 12.95 4.78 9.74
N GLY A 313 12.85 5.22 11.00
CA GLY A 313 11.72 4.90 11.86
C GLY A 313 11.66 3.47 12.35
N VAL A 314 12.82 2.78 12.36
CA VAL A 314 12.97 1.42 12.85
C VAL A 314 14.13 1.35 13.84
N VAL A 315 13.84 0.91 15.06
CA VAL A 315 14.89 0.63 16.05
C VAL A 315 15.15 -0.87 16.07
N VAL A 316 16.44 -1.26 16.00
CA VAL A 316 16.87 -2.65 16.05
C VAL A 316 17.51 -2.88 17.41
N LEU A 317 16.93 -3.78 18.21
CA LEU A 317 17.34 -4.03 19.59
C LEU A 317 17.81 -5.47 19.72
N ALA A 318 18.90 -5.69 20.45
CA ALA A 318 19.36 -7.03 20.77
C ALA A 318 18.31 -7.76 21.61
N LEU A 319 18.10 -9.04 21.32
CA LEU A 319 17.26 -9.93 22.12
C LEU A 319 18.17 -10.75 23.05
N PRO A 320 18.07 -10.59 24.38
CA PRO A 320 18.81 -11.42 25.31
C PRO A 320 18.43 -12.90 25.18
N PRO A 321 19.37 -13.86 25.36
CA PRO A 321 19.09 -15.29 25.22
C PRO A 321 17.98 -15.81 26.16
N GLU A 322 17.75 -15.14 27.30
CA GLU A 322 16.68 -15.46 28.24
C GLU A 322 15.28 -15.08 27.76
N VAL A 323 15.15 -14.26 26.71
CA VAL A 323 13.87 -13.84 26.18
C VAL A 323 13.34 -14.88 25.20
N ASP A 324 12.32 -15.62 25.63
CA ASP A 324 11.58 -16.52 24.76
C ASP A 324 10.48 -15.74 24.00
N THR A 325 10.70 -15.57 22.70
CA THR A 325 9.72 -14.95 21.80
C THR A 325 8.65 -15.93 21.32
N SER A 326 8.78 -17.22 21.61
CA SER A 326 7.90 -18.27 21.09
C SER A 326 6.64 -18.50 21.93
N ASP A 327 6.63 -18.14 23.22
CA ASP A 327 5.42 -18.24 24.04
C ASP A 327 5.44 -17.43 25.34
N GLY A 328 4.28 -16.86 25.68
CA GLY A 328 3.99 -16.30 27.01
C GLY A 328 4.51 -14.90 27.29
N GLY A 329 5.40 -14.35 26.47
CA GLY A 329 5.82 -12.95 26.55
C GLY A 329 5.19 -12.03 25.51
N GLU A 330 5.19 -10.74 25.79
CA GLU A 330 4.67 -9.68 24.92
C GLU A 330 5.65 -8.49 24.89
N LEU A 331 5.74 -7.84 23.73
CA LEU A 331 6.49 -6.59 23.61
C LEU A 331 5.63 -5.40 24.06
N GLU A 332 6.18 -4.55 24.93
CA GLU A 332 5.60 -3.27 25.31
C GLU A 332 6.52 -2.12 24.94
N VAL A 333 5.93 -1.00 24.53
CA VAL A 333 6.65 0.27 24.38
C VAL A 333 6.05 1.27 25.35
N HIS A 334 6.89 1.86 26.19
CA HIS A 334 6.54 2.88 27.16
C HIS A 334 7.05 4.24 26.68
N VAL A 335 6.32 5.30 26.99
CA VAL A 335 6.75 6.69 26.78
C VAL A 335 7.16 7.31 28.10
N VAL A 336 8.32 7.99 28.12
CA VAL A 336 8.88 8.64 29.31
C VAL A 336 8.83 10.15 29.13
N ARG A 337 8.28 10.87 30.12
CA ARG A 337 8.24 12.34 30.14
C ARG A 337 8.32 12.87 31.56
N GLY A 338 9.32 13.68 31.86
CA GLY A 338 9.46 14.35 33.16
C GLY A 338 9.53 13.37 34.33
N GLY A 339 10.17 12.21 34.12
CA GLY A 339 10.26 11.12 35.11
C GLY A 339 9.01 10.25 35.23
N GLN A 340 7.92 10.57 34.53
CA GLN A 340 6.74 9.70 34.43
C GLN A 340 6.94 8.70 33.28
N THR A 341 6.68 7.42 33.54
CA THR A 341 6.64 6.36 32.51
C THR A 341 5.19 5.91 32.31
N VAL A 342 4.72 5.92 31.06
CA VAL A 342 3.36 5.52 30.70
C VAL A 342 3.43 4.44 29.62
N PRO A 343 2.71 3.31 29.74
CA PRO A 343 2.67 2.32 28.68
C PRO A 343 1.91 2.87 27.46
N LEU A 344 2.49 2.77 26.27
CA LEU A 344 1.96 3.36 25.03
C LEU A 344 1.32 2.30 24.13
N VAL A 345 2.11 1.31 23.70
CA VAL A 345 1.62 0.18 22.88
C VAL A 345 2.06 -1.16 23.47
N VAL A 346 1.27 -2.19 23.18
CA VAL A 346 1.52 -3.59 23.57
C VAL A 346 1.28 -4.51 22.40
N GLU A 347 2.01 -5.62 22.35
CA GLU A 347 1.71 -6.73 21.46
C GLU A 347 0.33 -7.30 21.74
N THR A 348 -0.45 -7.48 20.68
CA THR A 348 -1.79 -8.03 20.84
C THR A 348 -1.76 -9.55 20.91
N ALA A 349 -2.55 -10.11 21.83
CA ALA A 349 -2.72 -11.55 21.93
C ALA A 349 -3.42 -12.16 20.71
N TRP A 350 -4.24 -11.41 19.96
CA TRP A 350 -4.97 -11.92 18.80
C TRP A 350 -4.54 -11.20 17.53
N ASP A 351 -4.20 -11.94 16.50
CA ASP A 351 -3.85 -11.36 15.19
C ASP A 351 -4.55 -12.10 14.05
N LEU A 352 -4.84 -11.35 12.99
CA LEU A 352 -5.46 -11.84 11.76
C LEU A 352 -4.60 -11.39 10.57
N VAL A 353 -3.86 -12.34 10.00
CA VAL A 353 -2.88 -12.07 8.95
C VAL A 353 -3.41 -12.55 7.61
N LEU A 354 -3.49 -11.65 6.64
CA LEU A 354 -3.85 -11.98 5.27
C LEU A 354 -2.71 -12.72 4.56
N GLU A 355 -3.00 -13.85 3.95
CA GLU A 355 -2.07 -14.60 3.10
C GLU A 355 -2.27 -14.18 1.63
N GLY A 356 -1.86 -12.95 1.29
CA GLY A 356 -1.99 -12.40 -0.05
C GLY A 356 -2.15 -10.87 -0.07
N ASP A 357 -2.62 -10.37 -1.22
CA ASP A 357 -2.79 -8.93 -1.43
C ASP A 357 -4.06 -8.39 -0.74
N ARG A 358 -3.93 -7.25 -0.07
CA ARG A 358 -5.08 -6.51 0.50
C ARG A 358 -6.01 -5.90 -0.56
N GLY A 359 -5.63 -5.91 -1.82
CA GLY A 359 -6.44 -5.41 -2.92
C GLY A 359 -6.28 -6.23 -4.19
N PHE A 360 -7.38 -6.57 -4.86
CA PHE A 360 -7.36 -7.39 -6.07
C PHE A 360 -8.56 -7.08 -6.99
N ALA A 361 -8.42 -7.48 -8.25
CA ALA A 361 -9.46 -7.34 -9.27
C ALA A 361 -10.08 -8.70 -9.62
N LEU A 362 -11.39 -8.69 -9.85
CA LEU A 362 -12.20 -9.81 -10.33
C LEU A 362 -12.82 -9.47 -11.68
N ALA A 363 -12.97 -10.48 -12.53
CA ALA A 363 -13.86 -10.36 -13.68
C ALA A 363 -15.32 -10.33 -13.22
N SER A 364 -16.19 -9.70 -14.01
CA SER A 364 -17.64 -9.81 -13.91
C SER A 364 -18.06 -11.28 -13.79
N ALA A 365 -18.98 -11.57 -12.87
CA ALA A 365 -19.41 -12.93 -12.49
C ALA A 365 -18.29 -13.89 -12.03
N GLY A 366 -17.06 -13.38 -11.83
CA GLY A 366 -15.91 -14.16 -11.37
C GLY A 366 -15.88 -14.36 -9.87
N ALA A 367 -15.01 -15.27 -9.43
CA ALA A 367 -14.76 -15.53 -8.02
C ALA A 367 -13.26 -15.62 -7.73
N ALA A 368 -12.86 -15.29 -6.50
CA ALA A 368 -11.52 -15.58 -6.00
C ALA A 368 -11.59 -16.15 -4.58
N THR A 369 -10.60 -16.98 -4.27
CA THR A 369 -10.37 -17.48 -2.92
C THR A 369 -9.32 -16.61 -2.25
N ILE A 370 -9.65 -16.14 -1.05
CA ILE A 370 -8.75 -15.40 -0.18
C ILE A 370 -8.41 -16.29 1.01
N SER A 371 -7.16 -16.25 1.43
CA SER A 371 -6.69 -16.96 2.62
C SER A 371 -6.21 -15.97 3.67
N ALA A 372 -6.53 -16.24 4.93
CA ALA A 372 -5.98 -15.52 6.07
C ALA A 372 -5.70 -16.53 7.19
N ARG A 373 -4.92 -16.14 8.18
CA ARG A 373 -4.61 -16.98 9.35
C ARG A 373 -4.87 -16.24 10.65
N VAL A 374 -5.49 -16.93 11.58
CA VAL A 374 -5.75 -16.43 12.93
C VAL A 374 -4.67 -16.94 13.86
N TYR A 375 -4.09 -16.01 14.64
CA TYR A 375 -3.14 -16.33 15.68
C TYR A 375 -3.67 -15.89 17.05
N HIS A 376 -3.37 -16.70 18.06
CA HIS A 376 -3.46 -16.32 19.46
C HIS A 376 -2.10 -16.53 20.11
N ARG A 377 -1.51 -15.47 20.67
CA ARG A 377 -0.15 -15.45 21.23
C ARG A 377 0.87 -16.04 20.25
N ASN A 378 0.84 -15.55 19.02
CA ASN A 378 1.73 -15.98 17.92
C ASN A 378 1.59 -17.45 17.50
N ARG A 379 0.55 -18.17 17.96
CA ARG A 379 0.26 -19.55 17.55
C ARG A 379 -1.00 -19.62 16.72
N PRO A 380 -1.02 -20.40 15.62
CA PRO A 380 -2.24 -20.57 14.84
C PRO A 380 -3.36 -21.19 15.67
N VAL A 381 -4.60 -20.73 15.45
CA VAL A 381 -5.76 -21.15 16.25
C VAL A 381 -6.74 -21.94 15.39
N PRO A 382 -6.91 -23.25 15.61
CA PRO A 382 -7.91 -24.04 14.89
C PRO A 382 -9.33 -23.82 15.43
N GLY A 383 -10.34 -23.99 14.58
CA GLY A 383 -11.74 -23.94 15.00
C GLY A 383 -12.25 -22.55 15.42
N HIS A 384 -11.51 -21.47 15.12
CA HIS A 384 -11.88 -20.11 15.51
C HIS A 384 -12.85 -19.48 14.49
N PRO A 385 -13.94 -18.84 14.93
CA PRO A 385 -14.88 -18.16 14.04
C PRO A 385 -14.27 -16.90 13.43
N VAL A 386 -14.54 -16.66 12.16
CA VAL A 386 -14.17 -15.45 11.43
C VAL A 386 -15.41 -14.89 10.76
N HIS A 387 -15.80 -13.67 11.15
CA HIS A 387 -16.95 -12.99 10.59
C HIS A 387 -16.57 -12.29 9.27
N LEU A 388 -17.42 -12.44 8.27
CA LEU A 388 -17.21 -11.96 6.91
C LEU A 388 -18.25 -10.90 6.59
N VAL A 389 -17.79 -9.65 6.48
CA VAL A 389 -18.67 -8.48 6.41
C VAL A 389 -18.40 -7.70 5.13
N GLY A 390 -19.45 -7.31 4.41
CA GLY A 390 -19.36 -6.40 3.27
C GLY A 390 -19.46 -4.93 3.69
N GLU A 391 -18.91 -4.03 2.88
CA GLU A 391 -19.19 -2.60 2.99
C GLU A 391 -20.68 -2.31 2.86
N ALA A 392 -21.18 -1.33 3.64
CA ALA A 392 -22.52 -0.82 3.47
C ALA A 392 -22.66 -0.06 2.13
N ALA A 393 -23.89 0.09 1.63
CA ALA A 393 -24.14 0.78 0.36
C ALA A 393 -23.53 2.20 0.33
N ASN A 394 -22.75 2.47 -0.71
CA ASN A 394 -22.10 3.76 -0.97
C ASN A 394 -22.92 4.58 -1.99
N ARG A 395 -22.93 5.92 -1.85
CA ARG A 395 -23.61 6.83 -2.79
C ARG A 395 -22.84 7.06 -4.10
N LYS A 396 -21.57 6.65 -4.18
CA LYS A 396 -20.67 6.93 -5.31
C LYS A 396 -20.33 5.70 -6.17
N SER A 397 -20.52 4.49 -5.66
CA SER A 397 -20.25 3.24 -6.37
C SER A 397 -21.18 2.14 -5.86
N PRO A 398 -21.68 1.24 -6.73
CA PRO A 398 -22.48 0.10 -6.30
C PRO A 398 -21.65 -0.96 -5.56
N VAL A 399 -22.31 -1.73 -4.69
CA VAL A 399 -21.71 -2.93 -4.07
C VAL A 399 -21.77 -4.06 -5.09
N VAL A 400 -20.61 -4.51 -5.57
CA VAL A 400 -20.47 -5.46 -6.69
C VAL A 400 -19.77 -6.75 -6.31
N ALA A 401 -19.15 -6.83 -5.13
CA ALA A 401 -18.50 -8.02 -4.61
C ALA A 401 -19.01 -8.35 -3.21
N ARG A 402 -19.21 -9.64 -2.93
CA ARG A 402 -19.65 -10.16 -1.63
C ARG A 402 -18.92 -11.46 -1.28
N PHE A 403 -18.81 -11.75 0.00
CA PHE A 403 -18.50 -13.12 0.41
C PHE A 403 -19.67 -14.05 0.07
N THR A 404 -19.36 -15.31 -0.19
CA THR A 404 -20.36 -16.37 -0.45
C THR A 404 -21.07 -16.87 0.82
N ARG A 405 -20.61 -16.42 2.00
CA ARG A 405 -21.11 -16.77 3.33
C ARG A 405 -20.80 -15.63 4.31
N GLU A 406 -21.48 -15.61 5.44
CA GLU A 406 -21.32 -14.58 6.48
C GLU A 406 -20.26 -14.94 7.53
N GLU A 407 -19.96 -16.22 7.69
CA GLU A 407 -18.98 -16.72 8.65
C GLU A 407 -18.14 -17.85 8.07
N ALA A 408 -16.93 -17.99 8.59
CA ALA A 408 -16.03 -19.10 8.31
C ALA A 408 -15.34 -19.53 9.61
N VAL A 409 -14.71 -20.71 9.58
CA VAL A 409 -13.96 -21.25 10.71
C VAL A 409 -12.57 -21.64 10.23
N THR A 410 -11.56 -21.45 11.07
CA THR A 410 -10.18 -21.84 10.76
C THR A 410 -9.97 -23.35 10.79
N ASP A 411 -9.11 -23.84 9.90
CA ASP A 411 -8.66 -25.24 9.85
C ASP A 411 -7.62 -25.57 10.95
N GLU A 412 -7.06 -26.78 10.92
CA GLU A 412 -6.05 -27.25 11.89
C GLU A 412 -4.78 -26.38 11.93
N SER A 413 -4.46 -25.68 10.84
CA SER A 413 -3.32 -24.77 10.74
C SER A 413 -3.68 -23.32 11.13
N GLY A 414 -4.89 -23.09 11.65
CA GLY A 414 -5.42 -21.76 11.96
C GLY A 414 -5.76 -20.93 10.73
N ARG A 415 -5.79 -21.53 9.54
CA ARG A 415 -6.03 -20.86 8.26
C ARG A 415 -7.52 -20.86 7.94
N VAL A 416 -8.01 -19.74 7.43
CA VAL A 416 -9.36 -19.59 6.90
C VAL A 416 -9.28 -19.29 5.41
N GLN A 417 -10.04 -20.04 4.60
CA GLN A 417 -10.20 -19.77 3.17
C GLN A 417 -11.63 -19.32 2.90
N VAL A 418 -11.79 -18.19 2.21
CA VAL A 418 -13.10 -17.59 1.92
C VAL A 418 -13.21 -17.25 0.46
N THR A 419 -14.39 -17.48 -0.13
CA THR A 419 -14.65 -17.15 -1.53
C THR A 419 -15.38 -15.82 -1.62
N VAL A 420 -14.80 -14.89 -2.37
CA VAL A 420 -15.42 -13.65 -2.81
C VAL A 420 -16.01 -13.87 -4.20
N GLN A 421 -17.28 -13.52 -4.35
CA GLN A 421 -18.02 -13.59 -5.60
C GLN A 421 -18.30 -12.18 -6.10
N ALA A 422 -17.92 -11.91 -7.35
CA ALA A 422 -18.33 -10.72 -8.08
C ALA A 422 -19.73 -10.91 -8.67
N SER A 423 -20.49 -9.83 -8.69
CA SER A 423 -21.74 -9.73 -9.42
C SER A 423 -21.48 -9.71 -10.92
N ASP A 424 -22.48 -10.10 -11.70
CA ASP A 424 -22.45 -9.90 -13.13
C ASP A 424 -22.79 -8.43 -13.45
N LEU A 425 -21.82 -7.68 -13.96
CA LEU A 425 -21.99 -6.28 -14.35
C LEU A 425 -22.88 -6.13 -15.60
N THR A 426 -23.13 -7.22 -16.34
CA THR A 426 -23.94 -7.24 -17.57
C THR A 426 -25.35 -7.79 -17.35
N ALA A 427 -25.55 -8.69 -16.36
CA ALA A 427 -26.84 -9.28 -16.02
C ALA A 427 -27.44 -8.69 -14.72
N MET A 428 -28.50 -7.89 -14.88
CA MET A 428 -29.04 -6.89 -13.94
C MET A 428 -29.67 -7.35 -12.60
N GLY A 429 -29.47 -8.57 -12.11
CA GLY A 429 -30.34 -9.11 -11.06
C GLY A 429 -30.41 -8.28 -9.77
N ASP A 430 -29.24 -7.90 -9.21
CA ASP A 430 -29.17 -7.53 -7.78
C ASP A 430 -28.39 -6.23 -7.48
N VAL A 431 -27.83 -5.54 -8.48
CA VAL A 431 -26.89 -4.43 -8.24
C VAL A 431 -27.52 -3.07 -8.58
N ALA A 432 -27.85 -2.29 -7.55
CA ALA A 432 -28.34 -0.93 -7.72
C ALA A 432 -27.19 0.06 -7.98
N ASP A 433 -27.19 0.73 -9.14
CA ASP A 433 -26.23 1.81 -9.44
C ASP A 433 -26.71 3.14 -8.80
N PRO A 434 -26.03 3.64 -7.75
CA PRO A 434 -26.40 4.89 -7.08
C PRO A 434 -26.16 6.14 -7.95
N VAL A 435 -25.43 6.03 -9.06
CA VAL A 435 -25.08 7.15 -9.94
C VAL A 435 -26.20 7.48 -10.93
N THR A 436 -26.82 6.47 -11.51
CA THR A 436 -27.89 6.62 -12.52
C THR A 436 -29.29 6.61 -11.94
N GLY A 437 -29.43 6.52 -10.61
CA GLY A 437 -30.72 6.66 -9.93
C GLY A 437 -31.64 5.44 -10.07
N GLY A 438 -31.08 4.24 -10.12
CA GLY A 438 -31.87 3.00 -9.99
C GLY A 438 -32.67 2.55 -11.21
N ALA A 439 -32.34 3.01 -12.42
CA ALA A 439 -32.84 2.34 -13.62
C ALA A 439 -31.98 1.09 -13.90
N ALA A 440 -32.57 -0.08 -13.66
CA ALA A 440 -32.00 -1.38 -13.98
C ALA A 440 -31.58 -1.42 -15.47
N GLY A 441 -30.28 -1.60 -15.68
CA GLY A 441 -29.57 -1.65 -16.97
C GLY A 441 -28.27 -2.45 -16.81
N SER A 442 -27.58 -2.81 -17.91
CA SER A 442 -26.17 -3.19 -17.83
C SER A 442 -25.36 -2.03 -17.24
N LEU A 443 -24.44 -2.32 -16.32
CA LEU A 443 -23.56 -1.29 -15.76
C LEU A 443 -22.68 -0.70 -16.86
N ALA A 444 -22.47 0.63 -16.82
CA ALA A 444 -21.75 1.33 -17.87
C ALA A 444 -20.27 0.91 -17.94
N TRP A 445 -19.71 0.84 -19.15
CA TRP A 445 -18.30 0.46 -19.37
C TRP A 445 -17.31 1.58 -19.03
N ASP A 446 -17.82 2.78 -18.81
CA ASP A 446 -17.04 3.99 -18.56
C ASP A 446 -16.91 4.31 -17.06
N ARG A 447 -17.08 3.32 -16.16
CA ARG A 447 -17.10 3.52 -14.70
C ARG A 447 -16.24 2.52 -13.94
N TYR A 448 -15.90 2.92 -12.72
CA TYR A 448 -15.23 2.07 -11.74
C TYR A 448 -16.26 1.35 -10.86
N TYR A 449 -16.07 0.05 -10.67
CA TYR A 449 -16.88 -0.79 -9.79
C TYR A 449 -16.00 -1.48 -8.76
N GLY A 450 -16.28 -1.21 -7.48
CA GLY A 450 -15.55 -1.84 -6.39
C GLY A 450 -16.09 -1.42 -5.03
N ASN A 451 -15.86 -2.27 -4.04
CA ASN A 451 -16.26 -2.07 -2.65
C ASN A 451 -15.29 -2.77 -1.72
N PHE A 452 -15.35 -2.43 -0.44
CA PHE A 452 -14.56 -3.10 0.59
C PHE A 452 -15.26 -4.34 1.14
N LEU A 453 -14.46 -5.31 1.53
CA LEU A 453 -14.85 -6.48 2.31
C LEU A 453 -13.97 -6.58 3.55
N TYR A 454 -14.50 -7.14 4.63
CA TYR A 454 -13.83 -7.18 5.93
C TYR A 454 -13.88 -8.59 6.52
N LEU A 455 -12.72 -9.10 6.93
CA LEU A 455 -12.62 -10.27 7.81
C LEU A 455 -12.44 -9.77 9.23
N LYS A 456 -13.19 -10.33 10.19
CA LYS A 456 -13.17 -9.90 11.59
C LYS A 456 -13.07 -11.07 12.55
N ILE A 457 -12.29 -10.87 13.61
CA ILE A 457 -12.25 -11.75 14.79
C ILE A 457 -12.39 -10.90 16.05
N ASP A 458 -12.90 -11.48 17.12
CA ASP A 458 -12.97 -10.80 18.41
C ASP A 458 -11.56 -10.62 18.99
N ASN A 459 -11.27 -9.41 19.47
CA ASN A 459 -10.02 -9.10 20.17
C ASN A 459 -10.28 -8.15 21.35
N PRO A 460 -10.35 -8.67 22.58
CA PRO A 460 -10.71 -7.89 23.77
C PRO A 460 -9.68 -6.81 24.15
N LEU A 461 -8.46 -6.85 23.61
CA LEU A 461 -7.45 -5.82 23.86
C LEU A 461 -7.68 -4.54 23.06
N ARG A 462 -8.51 -4.58 22.01
CA ARG A 462 -8.78 -3.40 21.19
C ARG A 462 -9.59 -2.37 21.96
N ARG A 463 -8.91 -1.28 22.31
CA ARG A 463 -9.56 -0.05 22.78
C ARG A 463 -10.18 0.65 21.58
N ASN A 464 -11.47 0.95 21.68
CA ASN A 464 -12.09 1.93 20.80
C ASN A 464 -12.89 2.91 21.67
N PRO A 465 -12.39 4.12 21.95
CA PRO A 465 -13.16 5.11 22.70
C PRO A 465 -14.46 5.54 21.98
N TRP A 466 -14.63 5.15 20.71
CA TRP A 466 -15.76 5.48 19.84
C TRP A 466 -16.63 4.26 19.43
N ARG A 467 -16.32 3.02 19.88
CA ARG A 467 -17.10 1.80 19.57
C ARG A 467 -17.01 0.73 20.67
N GLN A 468 -18.05 -0.07 20.81
CA GLN A 468 -18.14 -1.19 21.77
C GLN A 468 -17.52 -2.51 21.26
N ASP A 469 -17.10 -2.59 20.00
CA ASP A 469 -16.72 -3.85 19.37
C ASP A 469 -15.19 -4.00 19.31
N ALA A 470 -14.62 -4.65 20.32
CA ALA A 470 -13.20 -4.97 20.41
C ALA A 470 -12.87 -6.10 19.41
N THR A 471 -12.49 -5.74 18.17
CA THR A 471 -12.28 -6.69 17.06
C THR A 471 -11.01 -6.39 16.28
N GLU A 472 -10.31 -7.44 15.81
CA GLU A 472 -9.33 -7.30 14.74
C GLU A 472 -10.02 -7.32 13.39
N VAL A 473 -9.53 -6.51 12.46
CA VAL A 473 -10.12 -6.38 11.12
C VAL A 473 -9.03 -6.41 10.06
N VAL A 474 -9.23 -7.24 9.04
CA VAL A 474 -8.55 -7.15 7.75
C VAL A 474 -9.51 -6.56 6.74
N GLU A 475 -9.16 -5.41 6.18
CA GLU A 475 -9.85 -4.76 5.08
C GLU A 475 -9.30 -5.25 3.73
N LEU A 476 -10.22 -5.52 2.80
CA LEU A 476 -9.94 -5.98 1.45
C LEU A 476 -10.58 -5.05 0.43
N ALA A 477 -9.78 -4.42 -0.41
CA ALA A 477 -10.26 -3.64 -1.53
C ALA A 477 -10.56 -4.56 -2.73
N VAL A 478 -11.84 -4.70 -3.10
CA VAL A 478 -12.23 -5.53 -4.25
C VAL A 478 -12.67 -4.65 -5.41
N ARG A 479 -12.07 -4.89 -6.56
CA ARG A 479 -12.46 -4.28 -7.83
C ARG A 479 -13.12 -5.32 -8.72
N VAL A 480 -14.19 -4.94 -9.42
CA VAL A 480 -14.82 -5.79 -10.44
C VAL A 480 -14.71 -5.12 -11.81
N LEU A 481 -14.21 -5.86 -12.78
CA LEU A 481 -14.01 -5.42 -14.16
C LEU A 481 -15.06 -6.04 -15.06
N HIS A 482 -15.49 -5.30 -16.09
CA HIS A 482 -16.29 -5.89 -17.17
C HIS A 482 -15.54 -7.06 -17.81
N LYS A 483 -16.28 -8.03 -18.30
CA LYS A 483 -15.75 -9.24 -18.93
C LYS A 483 -16.35 -9.38 -20.32
N VAL A 484 -15.51 -9.72 -21.29
CA VAL A 484 -15.93 -10.19 -22.62
C VAL A 484 -15.59 -11.66 -22.70
N GLU A 485 -16.60 -12.53 -22.83
CA GLU A 485 -16.35 -13.95 -23.00
C GLU A 485 -15.76 -14.24 -24.38
N PRO A 486 -14.74 -15.10 -24.50
CA PRO A 486 -14.17 -15.45 -25.81
C PRO A 486 -15.19 -15.95 -26.84
N ALA A 487 -16.27 -16.61 -26.37
CA ALA A 487 -17.34 -17.10 -27.20
C ALA A 487 -18.28 -16.00 -27.73
N GLU A 488 -18.28 -14.82 -27.10
CA GLU A 488 -19.12 -13.67 -27.46
C GLU A 488 -18.38 -12.68 -28.36
N ILE A 489 -17.08 -12.84 -28.55
CA ILE A 489 -16.29 -12.00 -29.45
C ILE A 489 -16.79 -12.20 -30.89
N PRO A 490 -17.26 -11.14 -31.58
CA PRO A 490 -17.73 -11.26 -32.95
C PRO A 490 -16.66 -11.82 -33.89
N ALA A 491 -17.08 -12.59 -34.90
CA ALA A 491 -16.16 -13.12 -35.91
C ALA A 491 -15.44 -12.03 -36.70
N GLN A 492 -16.09 -10.88 -36.87
CA GLN A 492 -15.54 -9.65 -37.44
C GLN A 492 -15.93 -8.48 -36.52
N PRO A 493 -15.10 -8.16 -35.52
CA PRO A 493 -15.33 -7.02 -34.66
C PRO A 493 -15.27 -5.71 -35.46
N SER A 494 -16.04 -4.74 -35.03
CA SER A 494 -16.09 -3.37 -35.54
C SER A 494 -15.43 -2.44 -34.52
N PHE A 495 -14.73 -1.40 -34.99
CA PHE A 495 -14.08 -0.46 -34.10
C PHE A 495 -15.09 0.28 -33.21
N GLU A 496 -16.11 0.89 -33.81
CA GLU A 496 -17.12 1.68 -33.07
C GLU A 496 -17.96 0.83 -32.10
N ARG A 497 -18.31 -0.40 -32.49
CA ARG A 497 -19.19 -1.26 -31.66
C ARG A 497 -18.45 -2.06 -30.61
N ASP A 498 -17.29 -2.63 -30.94
CA ASP A 498 -16.68 -3.69 -30.14
C ASP A 498 -15.35 -3.26 -29.51
N VAL A 499 -14.57 -2.40 -30.16
CA VAL A 499 -13.23 -1.99 -29.67
C VAL A 499 -13.30 -0.71 -28.84
N LYS A 500 -13.88 0.35 -29.38
CA LYS A 500 -13.95 1.67 -28.76
C LYS A 500 -14.59 1.67 -27.37
N PRO A 501 -15.68 0.92 -27.10
CA PRO A 501 -16.28 0.87 -25.76
C PRO A 501 -15.35 0.29 -24.68
N LEU A 502 -14.37 -0.54 -25.03
CA LEU A 502 -13.41 -1.13 -24.08
C LEU A 502 -12.53 -0.06 -23.42
N PHE A 503 -12.35 1.09 -24.08
CA PHE A 503 -11.53 2.20 -23.62
C PHE A 503 -12.32 3.31 -22.92
N ALA A 504 -13.65 3.18 -22.83
CA ALA A 504 -14.53 4.25 -22.37
C ALA A 504 -14.15 4.79 -20.97
N TYR A 505 -13.73 3.90 -20.05
CA TYR A 505 -13.24 4.30 -18.73
C TYR A 505 -12.00 5.21 -18.81
N GLN A 506 -11.02 4.82 -19.62
CA GLN A 506 -9.76 5.57 -19.77
C GLN A 506 -10.01 6.91 -20.44
N VAL A 507 -10.80 6.94 -21.51
CA VAL A 507 -11.18 8.19 -22.20
C VAL A 507 -11.89 9.14 -21.24
N ARG A 508 -12.79 8.63 -20.39
CA ARG A 508 -13.55 9.44 -19.45
C ARG A 508 -12.72 10.02 -18.31
N TYR A 509 -11.94 9.19 -17.62
CA TYR A 509 -11.25 9.58 -16.39
C TYR A 509 -9.81 10.02 -16.59
N PHE A 510 -9.17 9.54 -17.67
CA PHE A 510 -7.78 9.85 -18.00
C PHE A 510 -7.66 10.19 -19.50
N PRO A 511 -8.36 11.24 -19.98
CA PRO A 511 -8.30 11.65 -21.39
C PRO A 511 -6.87 11.96 -21.85
N TRP A 512 -6.04 12.49 -20.94
CA TRP A 512 -4.62 12.79 -21.14
C TRP A 512 -3.69 11.61 -20.82
N LEU A 513 -4.22 10.40 -20.67
CA LEU A 513 -3.39 9.19 -20.52
C LEU A 513 -2.57 8.95 -21.79
N HIS A 514 -1.36 8.43 -21.61
CA HIS A 514 -0.44 8.10 -22.71
C HIS A 514 -0.05 9.31 -23.56
N VAL A 515 0.11 10.50 -22.96
CA VAL A 515 0.70 11.64 -23.67
C VAL A 515 2.21 11.68 -23.46
N ARG A 516 2.91 12.29 -24.41
CA ARG A 516 4.31 12.68 -24.28
C ARG A 516 4.44 14.16 -24.58
N GLU A 517 5.41 14.81 -23.95
CA GLU A 517 5.76 16.18 -24.32
C GLU A 517 6.73 16.19 -25.50
N VAL A 518 6.38 16.90 -26.57
CA VAL A 518 7.22 17.12 -27.75
C VAL A 518 7.21 18.62 -28.08
N ALA A 519 8.38 19.25 -28.02
CA ALA A 519 8.56 20.67 -28.34
C ALA A 519 7.57 21.60 -27.60
N GLY A 520 7.31 21.34 -26.31
CA GLY A 520 6.41 22.15 -25.48
C GLY A 520 4.92 21.86 -25.66
N ARG A 521 4.55 20.83 -26.44
CA ARG A 521 3.17 20.39 -26.65
C ARG A 521 2.97 18.95 -26.21
N TYR A 522 1.78 18.65 -25.69
CA TYR A 522 1.40 17.28 -25.39
C TYR A 522 0.87 16.59 -26.64
N VAL A 523 1.48 15.47 -26.99
CA VAL A 523 1.08 14.62 -28.11
C VAL A 523 0.62 13.29 -27.54
N ARG A 524 -0.59 12.86 -27.88
CA ARG A 524 -1.12 11.56 -27.49
C ARG A 524 -0.34 10.46 -28.20
N LEU A 525 -0.04 9.37 -27.48
CA LEU A 525 0.64 8.22 -28.07
C LEU A 525 -0.26 7.52 -29.08
N PHE A 526 -1.57 7.45 -28.81
CA PHE A 526 -2.64 6.99 -29.70
C PHE A 526 -3.94 7.72 -29.34
N ASP A 527 -4.71 8.14 -30.35
CA ASP A 527 -6.05 8.67 -30.13
C ASP A 527 -7.12 7.57 -30.18
N LEU A 528 -7.69 7.28 -29.01
CA LEU A 528 -8.74 6.27 -28.83
C LEU A 528 -10.07 6.65 -29.51
N GLU A 529 -10.21 7.90 -29.98
CA GLU A 529 -11.38 8.36 -30.74
C GLU A 529 -11.14 8.44 -32.26
N ASP A 530 -9.90 8.25 -32.73
CA ASP A 530 -9.54 8.24 -34.15
C ASP A 530 -9.23 6.81 -34.64
N LEU A 531 -10.03 6.34 -35.58
CA LEU A 531 -9.91 5.01 -36.19
C LEU A 531 -8.57 4.80 -36.88
N GLU A 532 -8.04 5.80 -37.60
CA GLU A 532 -6.81 5.65 -38.37
C GLU A 532 -5.58 5.59 -37.46
N ASP A 533 -5.55 6.42 -36.42
CA ASP A 533 -4.54 6.34 -35.36
C ASP A 533 -4.60 4.96 -34.69
N MET A 534 -5.80 4.50 -34.30
CA MET A 534 -5.98 3.20 -33.68
C MET A 534 -5.55 2.05 -34.59
N ARG A 535 -5.84 2.09 -35.90
CA ARG A 535 -5.37 1.09 -36.87
C ARG A 535 -3.86 1.01 -36.92
N SER A 536 -3.18 2.15 -36.89
CA SER A 536 -1.71 2.21 -36.96
C SER A 536 -1.02 1.68 -35.70
N LEU A 537 -1.68 1.76 -34.55
CA LEU A 537 -1.08 1.48 -33.23
C LEU A 537 -1.68 0.25 -32.51
N ALA A 538 -2.72 -0.37 -33.07
CA ALA A 538 -3.40 -1.51 -32.46
C ALA A 538 -2.46 -2.65 -32.00
N PRO A 539 -1.43 -3.06 -32.79
CA PRO A 539 -0.49 -4.09 -32.33
C PRO A 539 0.30 -3.66 -31.08
N GLN A 540 0.67 -2.38 -30.99
CA GLN A 540 1.36 -1.84 -29.84
C GLN A 540 0.42 -1.77 -28.62
N VAL A 541 -0.83 -1.39 -28.82
CA VAL A 541 -1.85 -1.36 -27.75
C VAL A 541 -2.04 -2.77 -27.16
N VAL A 542 -2.26 -3.80 -28.01
CA VAL A 542 -2.42 -5.19 -27.55
C VAL A 542 -1.17 -5.69 -26.81
N SER A 543 0.01 -5.43 -27.37
CA SER A 543 1.28 -5.78 -26.72
C SER A 543 1.36 -5.17 -25.31
N ARG A 544 1.12 -3.86 -25.17
CA ARG A 544 1.23 -3.17 -23.88
C ARG A 544 0.14 -3.54 -22.87
N LEU A 545 -1.07 -3.90 -23.32
CA LEU A 545 -2.15 -4.38 -22.46
C LEU A 545 -1.82 -5.74 -21.83
N THR A 546 -1.09 -6.59 -22.55
CA THR A 546 -0.80 -7.98 -22.16
C THR A 546 0.50 -8.15 -21.36
N LEU A 547 1.31 -7.09 -21.24
CA LEU A 547 2.54 -7.13 -20.46
C LEU A 547 2.29 -7.40 -18.96
N PRO A 548 3.24 -8.04 -18.26
CA PRO A 548 3.17 -8.23 -16.82
C PRO A 548 3.13 -6.90 -16.04
N ASP A 549 2.52 -6.91 -14.86
CA ASP A 549 2.40 -5.74 -13.98
C ASP A 549 3.71 -5.16 -13.48
N HIS A 550 4.82 -5.88 -13.61
CA HIS A 550 6.16 -5.41 -13.26
C HIS A 550 6.93 -4.88 -14.48
N ASP A 551 6.33 -4.88 -15.67
CA ASP A 551 6.96 -4.36 -16.88
C ASP A 551 6.74 -2.84 -17.00
N PRO A 552 7.80 -2.02 -17.16
CA PRO A 552 7.68 -0.57 -17.27
C PRO A 552 6.99 -0.11 -18.56
N LEU A 553 6.89 -0.97 -19.59
CA LEU A 553 6.18 -0.67 -20.83
C LEU A 553 4.70 -1.03 -20.75
N LYS A 554 4.24 -1.71 -19.68
CA LYS A 554 2.83 -2.00 -19.49
C LYS A 554 2.02 -0.71 -19.58
N MET A 555 0.88 -0.77 -20.26
CA MET A 555 0.00 0.39 -20.38
C MET A 555 -0.52 0.80 -18.99
N PRO A 556 -0.28 2.04 -18.52
CA PRO A 556 -0.87 2.55 -17.29
C PRO A 556 -2.40 2.34 -17.27
N ARG A 557 -2.98 1.95 -16.11
CA ARG A 557 -4.41 1.64 -15.95
C ARG A 557 -4.96 0.56 -16.91
N SER A 558 -4.12 -0.26 -17.55
CA SER A 558 -4.58 -1.48 -18.27
C SER A 558 -5.28 -2.50 -17.38
N ARG A 559 -5.03 -2.46 -16.07
CA ARG A 559 -5.77 -3.23 -15.05
C ARG A 559 -7.25 -2.83 -14.93
N ASP A 560 -7.63 -1.71 -15.53
CA ASP A 560 -9.00 -1.22 -15.60
C ASP A 560 -9.68 -1.71 -16.87
N PHE A 561 -8.90 -2.26 -17.78
CA PHE A 561 -9.38 -2.73 -19.05
C PHE A 561 -10.23 -3.98 -18.85
N PRO A 562 -11.34 -4.13 -19.61
CA PRO A 562 -12.19 -5.30 -19.48
C PRO A 562 -11.44 -6.61 -19.66
N VAL A 563 -11.73 -7.60 -18.82
CA VAL A 563 -11.16 -8.94 -18.91
C VAL A 563 -11.58 -9.56 -20.24
N GLY A 564 -10.62 -10.03 -21.03
CA GLY A 564 -10.87 -10.54 -22.39
C GLY A 564 -10.89 -9.45 -23.47
N GLY A 565 -10.89 -8.16 -23.12
CA GLY A 565 -10.90 -7.06 -24.08
C GLY A 565 -9.72 -7.08 -25.05
N ALA A 566 -8.51 -7.46 -24.59
CA ALA A 566 -7.33 -7.53 -25.47
C ALA A 566 -7.51 -8.54 -26.61
N ALA A 567 -8.28 -9.62 -26.37
CA ALA A 567 -8.60 -10.60 -27.40
C ALA A 567 -9.59 -10.04 -28.45
N VAL A 568 -10.47 -9.11 -28.07
CA VAL A 568 -11.34 -8.39 -29.01
C VAL A 568 -10.50 -7.52 -29.93
N VAL A 569 -9.56 -6.74 -29.38
CA VAL A 569 -8.66 -5.89 -30.16
C VAL A 569 -7.78 -6.74 -31.08
N GLN A 570 -7.25 -7.86 -30.60
CA GLN A 570 -6.48 -8.79 -31.43
C GLN A 570 -7.32 -9.36 -32.58
N ARG A 571 -8.55 -9.78 -32.31
CA ARG A 571 -9.47 -10.28 -33.35
C ARG A 571 -9.80 -9.20 -34.38
N TRP A 572 -10.00 -7.97 -33.95
CA TRP A 572 -10.21 -6.82 -34.84
C TRP A 572 -9.01 -6.63 -35.78
N ILE A 573 -7.78 -6.72 -35.28
CA ILE A 573 -6.55 -6.69 -36.10
C ILE A 573 -6.56 -7.83 -37.12
N ASP A 574 -6.77 -9.06 -36.67
CA ASP A 574 -6.70 -10.27 -37.50
C ASP A 574 -7.74 -10.29 -38.63
N THR A 575 -8.86 -9.58 -38.45
CA THR A 575 -9.98 -9.53 -39.40
C THR A 575 -9.91 -8.35 -40.36
N GLY A 576 -8.88 -7.50 -40.27
CA GLY A 576 -8.67 -6.37 -41.18
C GLY A 576 -9.17 -5.02 -40.66
N MET A 577 -9.35 -4.88 -39.34
CA MET A 577 -9.62 -3.63 -38.63
C MET A 577 -10.81 -2.84 -39.18
N HIS A 578 -11.96 -3.50 -39.24
CA HIS A 578 -13.21 -2.90 -39.72
C HIS A 578 -13.65 -1.68 -38.88
N PRO A 579 -14.24 -0.64 -39.49
CA PRO A 579 -14.71 0.55 -38.76
C PRO A 579 -15.78 0.23 -37.71
#